data_AF-A0A727UCI7-F1
#
_entry.id   AF-A0A727UCI7-F1
#
_cell.length_a   1.000
_cell.length_b   1.000
_cell.length_c   1.000
_cell.angle_alpha   90.00
_cell.angle_beta   90.00
_cell.angle_gamma   90.00
#
_symmetry.space_group_name_H-M   'P 1'
#
loop_
_entity.id
_entity.type
_entity.pdbx_description
1 polymer ?
#
loop_
_entity_poly.entity_id
_entity_poly.type
_entity_poly.pdbx_seq_one_letter_code
_entity_poly.pdbx_strand_id
1 'polypeptide(L)'
;LLGNNVLLMAAMLVVLLGTLLPLVHKQLGLGSISVGEPFFNTMFTWLMVPFALLLGVGPLVRWGRDRPRNIRKLLLTALVSTLVLSVLLPWLLEDKIIAMTVVGMAMACWIAVLAVAEAVQRVSRGTKTSLSYWGMVAAHLGLAVTITGIAFSQNYSVERDVRMRAGDSVTIHDYRFTFREVRDITGPNYRGGVALIGVTR
;
A
#
# COMPACT_ATOMS: atom_id res chain seq x y z
N LEU A 1 -15.49 -2.85 -16.25
CA LEU A 1 -15.02 -1.46 -16.44
C LEU A 1 -15.75 -0.49 -15.51
N LEU A 2 -17.09 -0.45 -15.49
CA LEU A 2 -17.86 0.41 -14.57
C LEU A 2 -17.49 0.19 -13.09
N GLY A 3 -17.42 -1.07 -12.62
CA GLY A 3 -17.08 -1.38 -11.22
C GLY A 3 -15.73 -0.84 -10.76
N ASN A 4 -14.65 -1.03 -11.54
CA ASN A 4 -13.32 -0.47 -11.21
C ASN A 4 -13.35 1.05 -11.12
N ASN A 5 -14.02 1.71 -12.08
CA ASN A 5 -14.09 3.18 -12.08
C ASN A 5 -14.89 3.69 -10.87
N VAL A 6 -15.98 3.02 -10.48
CA VAL A 6 -16.74 3.37 -9.28
C VAL A 6 -15.87 3.24 -8.03
N LEU A 7 -15.09 2.16 -7.89
CA LEU A 7 -14.19 1.98 -6.74
C LEU A 7 -13.07 3.02 -6.72
N LEU A 8 -12.50 3.36 -7.87
CA LEU A 8 -11.48 4.42 -7.98
C LEU A 8 -12.03 5.80 -7.63
N MET A 9 -13.24 6.13 -8.09
CA MET A 9 -13.91 7.38 -7.72
C MET A 9 -14.25 7.41 -6.21
N ALA A 10 -14.71 6.29 -5.66
CA ALA A 10 -14.95 6.17 -4.22
C ALA A 10 -13.66 6.36 -3.41
N ALA A 11 -12.55 5.74 -3.82
CA ALA A 11 -11.25 5.93 -3.18
C ALA A 11 -10.78 7.39 -3.25
N MET A 12 -10.92 8.03 -4.40
CA MET A 12 -10.65 9.46 -4.58
C MET A 12 -11.49 10.31 -3.62
N LEU A 13 -12.80 10.06 -3.52
CA LEU A 13 -13.70 10.79 -2.63
C LEU A 13 -13.33 10.60 -1.16
N VAL A 14 -12.97 9.39 -0.74
CA VAL A 14 -12.50 9.11 0.62
C VAL A 14 -11.26 9.94 0.97
N VAL A 15 -10.28 10.01 0.07
CA VAL A 15 -9.07 10.83 0.27
C VAL A 15 -9.42 12.32 0.31
N LEU A 16 -10.23 12.78 -0.64
CA LEU A 16 -10.62 14.18 -0.74
C LEU A 16 -11.38 14.63 0.51
N LEU A 17 -12.36 13.84 0.96
CA LEU A 17 -13.14 14.15 2.16
C LEU A 17 -12.29 14.03 3.43
N GLY A 18 -11.49 12.97 3.55
CA GLY A 18 -10.63 12.77 4.73
C GLY A 18 -9.61 13.88 4.93
N THR A 19 -9.16 14.53 3.85
CA THR A 19 -8.19 15.63 3.90
C THR A 19 -8.85 17.00 4.05
N LEU A 20 -9.97 17.26 3.38
CA LEU A 20 -10.62 18.57 3.39
C LEU A 20 -11.58 18.78 4.56
N LEU A 21 -12.26 17.73 5.04
CA LEU A 21 -13.26 17.85 6.10
C LEU A 21 -12.69 18.41 7.41
N PRO A 22 -11.51 17.98 7.90
CA PRO A 22 -10.83 18.61 9.03
C PRO A 22 -10.60 20.12 8.86
N LEU A 23 -10.20 20.54 7.66
CA LEU A 23 -9.89 21.93 7.35
C LEU A 23 -11.17 22.78 7.36
N VAL A 24 -12.23 22.32 6.70
CA VAL A 24 -13.53 23.02 6.65
C VAL A 24 -14.12 23.13 8.06
N HIS A 25 -14.10 22.04 8.83
CA HIS A 25 -14.63 22.03 10.19
C HIS A 25 -13.91 23.04 11.10
N LYS A 26 -12.58 23.14 10.96
CA LYS A 26 -11.77 24.13 11.66
C LYS A 26 -12.15 25.57 11.28
N GLN A 27 -12.40 25.84 9.99
CA GLN A 27 -12.75 27.20 9.54
C GLN A 27 -14.18 27.61 9.87
N LEU A 28 -15.10 26.66 10.01
CA LEU A 28 -16.47 26.93 10.45
C LEU A 28 -16.59 27.10 11.98
N GLY A 29 -15.48 27.03 12.73
CA GLY A 29 -15.49 27.18 14.19
C GLY A 29 -16.12 26.01 14.94
N LEU A 30 -16.36 24.88 14.26
CA LEU A 30 -16.99 23.70 14.87
C LEU A 30 -16.00 22.89 15.73
N GLY A 31 -14.72 23.27 15.75
CA GLY A 31 -13.63 22.61 16.45
C GLY A 31 -12.63 21.94 15.50
N SER A 32 -11.62 21.24 16.03
CA SER A 32 -10.66 20.48 15.23
C SER A 32 -10.98 19.00 15.27
N ILE A 33 -11.23 18.40 14.10
CA ILE A 33 -11.31 16.95 13.95
C ILE A 33 -9.97 16.46 13.39
N SER A 34 -9.39 15.42 13.99
CA SER A 34 -8.21 14.75 13.44
C SER A 34 -8.64 13.44 12.79
N VAL A 35 -8.38 13.31 11.49
CA VAL A 35 -8.57 12.06 10.75
C VAL A 35 -7.20 11.45 10.56
N GLY A 36 -6.89 10.44 11.39
CA GLY A 36 -5.61 9.75 11.38
C GLY A 36 -5.57 8.54 10.46
N GLU A 37 -4.41 7.90 10.42
CA GLU A 37 -4.14 6.68 9.66
C GLU A 37 -5.22 5.58 9.80
N PRO A 38 -5.76 5.25 10.99
CA PRO A 38 -6.71 4.14 11.13
C PRO A 38 -7.97 4.27 10.26
N PHE A 39 -8.45 5.50 10.06
CA PHE A 39 -9.59 5.78 9.18
C PHE A 39 -9.26 5.41 7.73
N PHE A 40 -8.14 5.90 7.22
CA PHE A 40 -7.71 5.64 5.85
C PHE A 40 -7.42 4.16 5.64
N ASN A 41 -6.67 3.51 6.54
CA ASN A 41 -6.34 2.09 6.42
C ASN A 41 -7.61 1.23 6.34
N THR A 42 -8.61 1.52 7.18
CA THR A 42 -9.88 0.79 7.17
C THR A 42 -10.62 1.01 5.85
N MET A 43 -10.85 2.26 5.46
CA MET A 43 -11.61 2.58 4.24
C MET A 43 -10.92 2.06 2.97
N PHE A 44 -9.60 2.22 2.88
CA PHE A 44 -8.83 1.71 1.76
C PHE A 44 -8.82 0.18 1.73
N THR A 45 -8.79 -0.52 2.86
CA THR A 45 -8.90 -1.98 2.85
C THR A 45 -10.23 -2.42 2.24
N TRP A 46 -11.35 -1.82 2.65
CA TRP A 46 -12.68 -2.13 2.11
C TRP A 46 -12.82 -1.83 0.61
N LEU A 47 -12.12 -0.82 0.10
CA LEU A 47 -12.16 -0.44 -1.31
C LEU A 47 -11.17 -1.23 -2.18
N MET A 48 -9.95 -1.43 -1.67
CA MET A 48 -8.85 -2.03 -2.44
C MET A 48 -8.99 -3.54 -2.59
N VAL A 49 -9.56 -4.25 -1.61
CA VAL A 49 -9.81 -5.70 -1.72
C VAL A 49 -10.71 -6.03 -2.92
N PRO A 50 -11.94 -5.48 -3.05
CA PRO A 50 -12.78 -5.76 -4.21
C PRO A 50 -12.17 -5.19 -5.50
N PHE A 51 -11.47 -4.06 -5.43
CA PHE A 51 -10.80 -3.47 -6.60
C PHE A 51 -9.70 -4.39 -7.14
N ALA A 52 -8.83 -4.92 -6.28
CA ALA A 52 -7.75 -5.83 -6.67
C ALA A 52 -8.29 -7.12 -7.30
N LEU A 53 -9.37 -7.68 -6.73
CA LEU A 53 -10.04 -8.85 -7.30
C LEU A 53 -10.56 -8.58 -8.72
N LEU A 54 -11.28 -7.47 -8.92
CA LEU A 54 -11.81 -7.08 -10.23
C LEU A 54 -10.70 -6.75 -11.23
N LEU A 55 -9.64 -6.08 -10.77
CA LEU A 55 -8.49 -5.69 -11.59
C LEU A 55 -7.73 -6.91 -12.14
N GLY A 56 -7.49 -7.93 -11.31
CA GLY A 56 -6.81 -9.16 -11.76
C GLY A 56 -7.65 -9.97 -12.76
N VAL A 57 -8.97 -10.02 -12.57
CA VAL A 57 -9.87 -10.81 -13.45
C VAL A 57 -10.18 -10.09 -14.77
N GLY A 58 -10.22 -8.75 -14.75
CA GLY A 58 -10.63 -7.92 -15.89
C GLY A 58 -9.95 -8.26 -17.22
N PRO A 59 -8.60 -8.34 -17.30
CA PRO A 59 -7.87 -8.67 -18.53
C PRO A 59 -8.17 -10.07 -19.07
N LEU A 60 -8.52 -11.02 -18.20
CA LEU A 60 -8.76 -12.42 -18.56
C LEU A 60 -10.16 -12.65 -19.12
N VAL A 61 -11.12 -11.83 -18.68
CA VAL A 61 -12.49 -11.88 -19.18
C VAL A 61 -12.57 -11.00 -20.42
N ARG A 62 -12.04 -11.51 -21.55
CA ARG A 62 -12.44 -11.02 -22.86
C ARG A 62 -13.90 -11.39 -23.08
N TRP A 63 -14.79 -10.47 -22.70
CA TRP A 63 -16.24 -10.60 -22.80
C TRP A 63 -16.63 -11.20 -24.16
N GLY A 64 -16.96 -12.50 -24.18
CA GLY A 64 -17.52 -13.20 -25.33
C GLY A 64 -16.58 -13.95 -26.29
N ARG A 65 -15.26 -14.09 -26.08
CA ARG A 65 -14.37 -14.79 -27.05
C ARG A 65 -13.54 -15.97 -26.55
N ASP A 66 -13.44 -16.20 -25.23
CA ASP A 66 -12.61 -17.27 -24.68
C ASP A 66 -13.43 -18.46 -24.14
N ARG A 67 -12.92 -19.68 -24.34
CA ARG A 67 -13.56 -20.92 -23.86
C ARG A 67 -13.52 -20.98 -22.32
N PRO A 68 -14.65 -21.13 -21.61
CA PRO A 68 -14.73 -21.00 -20.14
C PRO A 68 -13.86 -22.01 -19.36
N ARG A 69 -13.56 -23.18 -19.94
CA ARG A 69 -12.76 -24.23 -19.29
C ARG A 69 -11.28 -23.85 -19.08
N ASN A 70 -10.70 -23.02 -19.96
CA ASN A 70 -9.30 -22.60 -19.84
C ASN A 70 -9.11 -21.48 -18.80
N ILE A 71 -10.12 -20.61 -18.66
CA ILE A 71 -10.10 -19.51 -17.67
C ILE A 71 -10.18 -20.07 -16.25
N ARG A 72 -11.03 -21.08 -15.99
CA ARG A 72 -11.18 -21.68 -14.66
C ARG A 72 -9.86 -22.27 -14.14
N LYS A 73 -9.13 -23.04 -14.97
CA LYS A 73 -7.84 -23.61 -14.56
C LYS A 73 -6.84 -22.51 -14.20
N LEU A 74 -6.75 -21.46 -15.03
CA LEU A 74 -5.85 -20.34 -14.80
C LEU A 74 -6.20 -19.60 -13.48
N LEU A 75 -7.47 -19.28 -13.27
CA LEU A 75 -7.92 -18.60 -12.04
C LEU A 75 -7.63 -19.44 -10.80
N LEU A 76 -7.79 -20.76 -10.89
CA LEU A 76 -7.52 -21.65 -9.76
C LEU A 76 -6.01 -21.77 -9.48
N THR A 77 -5.17 -21.85 -10.52
CA THR A 77 -3.70 -21.79 -10.33
C THR A 77 -3.24 -20.44 -9.78
N ALA A 78 -3.87 -19.36 -10.21
CA ALA A 78 -3.58 -18.01 -9.71
C ALA A 78 -4.01 -17.86 -8.25
N LEU A 79 -5.18 -18.39 -7.87
CA LEU A 79 -5.68 -18.37 -6.50
C LEU A 79 -4.75 -19.13 -5.56
N VAL A 80 -4.35 -20.35 -5.93
CA VAL A 80 -3.45 -21.18 -5.12
C VAL A 80 -2.07 -20.52 -4.99
N SER A 81 -1.48 -20.08 -6.10
CA SER A 81 -0.17 -19.39 -6.05
C SER A 81 -0.23 -18.10 -5.24
N THR A 82 -1.30 -17.32 -5.37
CA THR A 82 -1.53 -16.12 -4.54
C THR A 82 -1.58 -16.46 -3.07
N LEU A 83 -2.37 -17.46 -2.66
CA LEU A 83 -2.54 -17.83 -1.26
C LEU A 83 -1.23 -18.35 -0.64
N VAL A 84 -0.43 -19.10 -1.42
CA VAL A 84 0.88 -19.57 -0.98
C VAL A 84 1.85 -18.40 -0.83
N LEU A 85 1.98 -17.57 -1.87
CA LEU A 85 2.93 -16.45 -1.87
C LEU A 85 2.58 -15.38 -0.84
N SER A 86 1.29 -15.16 -0.56
CA SER A 86 0.85 -14.15 0.40
C SER A 86 1.26 -14.45 1.83
N VAL A 87 1.46 -15.73 2.17
CA VAL A 87 1.93 -16.17 3.49
C VAL A 87 3.44 -16.42 3.48
N LEU A 88 3.95 -17.05 2.42
CA LEU A 88 5.35 -17.41 2.31
C LEU A 88 6.28 -16.19 2.30
N LEU A 89 5.91 -15.11 1.60
CA LEU A 89 6.77 -13.93 1.49
C LEU A 89 6.94 -13.19 2.83
N PRO A 90 5.87 -12.85 3.59
CA PRO A 90 6.04 -12.31 4.93
C PRO A 90 6.83 -13.23 5.86
N TRP A 91 6.61 -14.54 5.77
CA TRP A 91 7.33 -15.51 6.60
C TRP A 91 8.85 -15.57 6.31
N LEU A 92 9.26 -15.37 5.06
CA LEU A 92 10.67 -15.36 4.66
C LEU A 92 11.38 -14.03 4.98
N LEU A 93 10.64 -12.93 4.99
CA LEU A 93 11.20 -11.58 5.08
C LEU A 93 11.19 -11.01 6.49
N GLU A 94 10.27 -11.46 7.35
CA GLU A 94 10.03 -10.86 8.68
C GLU A 94 9.85 -11.95 9.75
N ASP A 95 10.22 -11.61 10.99
CA ASP A 95 10.15 -12.55 12.13
C ASP A 95 8.70 -12.88 12.56
N LYS A 96 7.74 -12.04 12.17
CA LYS A 96 6.33 -12.15 12.57
C LYS A 96 5.44 -11.97 11.36
N ILE A 97 4.41 -12.79 11.24
CA ILE A 97 3.40 -12.65 10.20
C ILE A 97 2.24 -11.79 10.72
N ILE A 98 2.05 -10.63 10.11
CA ILE A 98 0.91 -9.76 10.39
C ILE A 98 -0.22 -10.04 9.37
N ALA A 99 -1.43 -10.26 9.86
CA ALA A 99 -2.58 -10.64 9.02
C ALA A 99 -2.87 -9.60 7.91
N MET A 100 -2.75 -8.31 8.23
CA MET A 100 -2.94 -7.24 7.25
C MET A 100 -1.87 -7.24 6.15
N THR A 101 -0.62 -7.60 6.47
CA THR A 101 0.41 -7.82 5.45
C THR A 101 0.02 -8.97 4.53
N VAL A 102 -0.50 -10.08 5.06
CA VAL A 102 -0.94 -11.22 4.24
C VAL A 102 -2.07 -10.80 3.28
N VAL A 103 -3.03 -10.00 3.74
CA VAL A 103 -4.10 -9.47 2.88
C VAL A 103 -3.54 -8.56 1.78
N GLY A 104 -2.62 -7.65 2.13
CA GLY A 104 -1.92 -6.81 1.15
C GLY A 104 -1.15 -7.64 0.11
N MET A 105 -0.42 -8.65 0.56
CA MET A 105 0.33 -9.56 -0.31
C MET A 105 -0.58 -10.42 -1.17
N ALA A 106 -1.74 -10.86 -0.67
CA ALA A 106 -2.71 -11.57 -1.47
C ALA A 106 -3.21 -10.70 -2.64
N MET A 107 -3.51 -9.42 -2.41
CA MET A 107 -3.89 -8.49 -3.47
C MET A 107 -2.75 -8.27 -4.49
N ALA A 108 -1.52 -8.02 -4.01
CA ALA A 108 -0.37 -7.79 -4.87
C ALA A 108 -0.04 -9.01 -5.73
N CYS A 109 0.06 -10.20 -5.12
CA CYS A 109 0.32 -11.45 -5.81
C CYS A 109 -0.80 -11.80 -6.80
N TRP A 110 -2.07 -11.57 -6.44
CA TRP A 110 -3.20 -11.78 -7.34
C TRP A 110 -3.07 -10.97 -8.63
N ILE A 111 -2.81 -9.67 -8.51
CA ILE A 111 -2.65 -8.77 -9.65
C ILE A 111 -1.42 -9.16 -10.47
N ALA A 112 -0.28 -9.41 -9.81
CA ALA A 112 0.97 -9.73 -10.49
C ALA A 112 0.92 -11.06 -11.23
N VAL A 113 0.45 -12.13 -10.58
CA VAL A 113 0.35 -13.46 -11.18
C VAL A 113 -0.58 -13.44 -12.39
N LEU A 114 -1.73 -12.76 -12.30
CA LEU A 114 -2.68 -12.70 -13.41
C LEU A 114 -2.16 -11.82 -14.56
N ALA A 115 -1.50 -10.70 -14.28
CA ALA A 115 -0.86 -9.88 -15.31
C ALA A 115 0.24 -10.65 -16.06
N VAL A 116 1.10 -11.37 -15.32
CA VAL A 116 2.16 -12.20 -15.92
C VAL A 116 1.56 -13.37 -16.69
N ALA A 117 0.57 -14.06 -16.13
CA ALA A 117 -0.07 -15.20 -16.80
C ALA A 117 -0.75 -14.79 -18.12
N GLU A 118 -1.43 -13.63 -18.15
CA GLU A 118 -2.03 -13.10 -19.37
C GLU A 118 -0.94 -12.73 -20.39
N ALA A 119 0.16 -12.09 -19.96
CA ALA A 119 1.30 -11.80 -20.81
C ALA A 119 1.95 -13.05 -21.41
N VAL A 120 2.23 -14.06 -20.59
CA VAL A 120 2.81 -15.33 -21.06
C VAL A 120 1.88 -16.01 -22.06
N GLN A 121 0.58 -16.11 -21.77
CA GLN A 121 -0.38 -16.72 -22.70
C GLN A 121 -0.50 -15.96 -24.02
N ARG A 122 -0.44 -14.63 -23.98
CA ARG A 122 -0.58 -13.80 -25.18
C ARG A 122 0.65 -13.89 -26.07
N VAL A 123 1.84 -13.90 -25.47
CA VAL A 123 3.11 -14.10 -26.19
C VAL A 123 3.18 -15.52 -26.75
N SER A 124 2.82 -16.54 -25.96
CA SER A 124 2.88 -17.94 -26.41
C SER A 124 1.92 -18.26 -27.55
N ARG A 125 0.80 -17.52 -27.68
CA ARG A 125 -0.15 -17.63 -28.79
C ARG A 125 0.31 -16.88 -30.06
N GLY A 126 1.45 -16.20 -30.03
CA GLY A 126 1.97 -15.41 -31.16
C GLY A 126 1.11 -14.18 -31.51
N THR A 127 0.25 -13.73 -30.61
CA THR A 127 -0.59 -12.55 -30.85
C THR A 127 0.25 -11.27 -30.84
N LYS A 128 0.07 -10.40 -31.84
CA LYS A 128 0.74 -9.09 -31.88
C LYS A 128 0.46 -8.30 -30.61
N THR A 129 1.52 -7.91 -29.91
CA THR A 129 1.48 -7.06 -28.72
C THR A 129 1.82 -5.62 -29.10
N SER A 130 0.99 -4.66 -28.72
CA SER A 130 1.26 -3.24 -28.90
C SER A 130 2.05 -2.66 -27.73
N LEU A 131 2.65 -1.48 -27.90
CA LEU A 131 3.31 -0.75 -26.80
C LEU A 131 2.32 -0.43 -25.67
N SER A 132 1.09 -0.04 -26.03
CA SER A 132 0.01 0.22 -25.07
C SER A 132 -0.33 -1.00 -24.21
N TYR A 133 -0.25 -2.22 -24.77
CA TYR A 133 -0.45 -3.45 -24.02
C TYR A 133 0.63 -3.64 -22.95
N TRP A 134 1.91 -3.45 -23.30
CA TRP A 134 2.99 -3.51 -22.33
C TRP A 134 2.91 -2.40 -21.29
N GLY A 135 2.43 -1.21 -21.65
CA GLY A 135 2.10 -0.14 -20.71
C GLY A 135 1.03 -0.57 -19.69
N MET A 136 -0.01 -1.29 -20.14
CA MET A 136 -1.03 -1.86 -19.26
C MET A 136 -0.44 -2.90 -18.30
N VAL A 137 0.37 -3.85 -18.80
CA VAL A 137 1.02 -4.86 -17.95
C VAL A 137 1.94 -4.19 -16.92
N ALA A 138 2.75 -3.23 -17.35
CA ALA A 138 3.63 -2.47 -16.47
C ALA A 138 2.84 -1.71 -15.39
N ALA A 139 1.69 -1.12 -15.73
CA ALA A 139 0.83 -0.45 -14.76
C ALA A 139 0.27 -1.41 -13.69
N HIS A 140 -0.14 -2.63 -14.08
CA HIS A 140 -0.62 -3.64 -13.13
C HIS A 140 0.51 -4.13 -12.21
N LEU A 141 1.69 -4.41 -12.77
CA LEU A 141 2.86 -4.81 -11.98
C LEU A 141 3.34 -3.68 -11.06
N GLY A 142 3.34 -2.44 -11.54
CA GLY A 142 3.66 -1.27 -10.73
C GLY A 142 2.71 -1.12 -9.55
N LEU A 143 1.40 -1.31 -9.76
CA LEU A 143 0.43 -1.31 -8.67
C LEU A 143 0.69 -2.44 -7.66
N ALA A 144 0.99 -3.66 -8.13
CA ALA A 144 1.32 -4.77 -7.25
C ALA A 144 2.56 -4.46 -6.38
N VAL A 145 3.60 -3.85 -6.97
CA VAL A 145 4.80 -3.40 -6.22
C VAL A 145 4.42 -2.34 -5.18
N THR A 146 3.59 -1.35 -5.54
CA THR A 146 3.12 -0.33 -4.60
C THR A 146 2.34 -0.92 -3.42
N ILE A 147 1.43 -1.87 -3.68
CA ILE A 147 0.65 -2.54 -2.62
C ILE A 147 1.58 -3.31 -1.69
N THR A 148 2.57 -4.03 -2.22
CA THR A 148 3.61 -4.71 -1.42
C THR A 148 4.34 -3.71 -0.51
N GLY A 149 4.81 -2.58 -1.07
CA GLY A 149 5.51 -1.55 -0.30
C GLY A 149 4.67 -0.98 0.83
N ILE A 150 3.39 -0.70 0.57
CA ILE A 150 2.43 -0.24 1.59
C ILE A 150 2.22 -1.32 2.67
N ALA A 151 1.99 -2.57 2.26
CA ALA A 151 1.72 -3.68 3.17
C ALA A 151 2.88 -3.96 4.15
N PHE A 152 4.13 -3.83 3.70
CA PHE A 152 5.29 -3.97 4.58
C PHE A 152 5.54 -2.70 5.40
N SER A 153 5.52 -1.53 4.77
CA SER A 153 5.79 -0.26 5.45
C SER A 153 4.79 0.01 6.58
N GLN A 154 3.49 -0.19 6.35
CA GLN A 154 2.47 0.08 7.38
C GLN A 154 2.50 -0.89 8.56
N ASN A 155 2.94 -2.14 8.34
CA ASN A 155 2.81 -3.18 9.37
C ASN A 155 4.12 -3.46 10.12
N TYR A 156 5.28 -3.21 9.52
CA TYR A 156 6.58 -3.49 10.13
C TYR A 156 7.40 -2.24 10.46
N SER A 157 6.97 -1.03 10.06
CA SER A 157 7.62 0.19 10.52
C SER A 157 7.38 0.42 12.01
N VAL A 158 8.44 0.79 12.72
CA VAL A 158 8.35 1.16 14.14
C VAL A 158 8.38 2.68 14.25
N GLU A 159 7.22 3.26 14.52
CA GLU A 159 7.04 4.67 14.83
C GLU A 159 6.62 4.83 16.30
N ARG A 160 7.23 5.80 16.99
CA ARG A 160 6.96 6.08 18.41
C ARG A 160 6.94 7.57 18.67
N ASP A 161 5.74 8.10 18.87
CA ASP A 161 5.54 9.46 19.37
C ASP A 161 5.75 9.48 20.88
N VAL A 162 6.92 9.96 21.31
CA VAL A 162 7.26 10.09 22.72
C VAL A 162 7.54 11.55 23.07
N ARG A 163 6.95 12.01 24.18
CA ARG A 163 7.30 13.30 24.76
C ARG A 163 8.55 13.13 25.62
N MET A 164 9.66 13.73 25.18
CA MET A 164 10.95 13.65 25.87
C MET A 164 11.34 15.01 26.48
N ARG A 165 11.90 14.97 27.68
CA ARG A 165 12.62 16.07 28.34
C ARG A 165 14.13 15.85 28.19
N ALA A 166 14.91 16.92 28.35
CA ALA A 166 16.37 16.83 28.37
C ALA A 166 16.81 15.80 29.44
N GLY A 167 17.61 14.82 29.01
CA GLY A 167 18.03 13.66 29.80
C GLY A 167 17.22 12.38 29.57
N ASP A 168 16.01 12.45 28.98
CA ASP A 168 15.19 11.27 28.70
C ASP A 168 15.82 10.42 27.60
N SER A 169 15.59 9.10 27.66
CA SER A 169 15.98 8.17 26.61
C SER A 169 14.86 7.23 26.22
N VAL A 170 14.79 6.92 24.92
CA VAL A 170 13.87 5.94 24.35
C VAL A 170 14.68 4.89 23.59
N THR A 171 14.32 3.63 23.76
CA THR A 171 14.94 2.52 23.03
C THR A 171 14.03 2.08 21.89
N ILE A 172 14.58 2.02 20.68
CA ILE A 172 13.92 1.50 19.49
C ILE A 172 14.83 0.42 18.92
N HIS A 173 14.39 -0.85 18.99
CA HIS A 173 15.22 -2.03 18.72
C HIS A 173 16.55 -1.98 19.49
N ASP A 174 17.68 -2.11 18.79
CA ASP A 174 19.03 -2.10 19.37
C ASP A 174 19.59 -0.70 19.58
N TYR A 175 18.80 0.36 19.38
CA TYR A 175 19.28 1.73 19.49
C TYR A 175 18.62 2.44 20.66
N ARG A 176 19.44 3.11 21.48
CA ARG A 176 18.99 4.06 22.50
C ARG A 176 19.21 5.48 22.00
N PHE A 177 18.10 6.21 21.89
CA PHE A 177 18.06 7.63 21.58
C PHE A 177 17.93 8.41 22.87
N THR A 178 18.88 9.28 23.18
CA THR A 178 18.88 10.13 24.37
C THR A 178 18.72 11.58 23.95
N PHE A 179 17.65 12.23 24.39
CA PHE A 179 17.45 13.65 24.12
C PHE A 179 18.30 14.45 25.11
N ARG A 180 19.35 15.11 24.62
CA ARG A 180 20.31 15.81 25.50
C ARG A 180 19.83 17.20 25.85
N GLU A 181 19.64 18.06 24.86
CA GLU A 181 19.28 19.45 25.05
C GLU A 181 18.77 20.08 23.74
N VAL A 182 18.23 21.29 23.83
CA VAL A 182 17.93 22.17 22.69
C VAL A 182 18.87 23.36 22.76
N ARG A 183 19.52 23.69 21.65
CA ARG A 183 20.33 24.91 21.52
C ARG A 183 19.68 25.88 20.56
N ASP A 184 19.62 27.14 20.93
CA ASP A 184 19.26 28.19 19.99
C ASP A 184 20.36 28.40 18.95
N ILE A 185 19.97 28.52 17.70
CA ILE A 185 20.86 28.83 16.58
C ILE A 185 20.33 30.06 15.84
N THR A 186 21.26 30.88 15.38
CA THR A 186 20.98 31.98 14.46
C THR A 186 21.77 31.73 13.19
N GLY A 187 21.05 31.51 12.09
CA GLY A 187 21.62 31.39 10.76
C GLY A 187 21.67 32.73 10.02
N PRO A 188 22.12 32.74 8.75
CA PRO A 188 22.29 33.96 7.96
C PRO A 188 21.00 34.78 7.79
N ASN A 189 19.85 34.10 7.84
CA ASN A 189 18.52 34.68 7.61
C ASN A 189 17.41 33.99 8.42
N TYR A 190 17.75 33.25 9.48
CA TYR A 190 16.76 32.57 10.33
C TYR A 190 17.23 32.45 11.79
N ARG A 191 16.28 32.26 12.70
CA ARG A 191 16.52 31.80 14.08
C ARG A 191 15.73 30.52 14.31
N GLY A 192 16.29 29.59 15.07
CA GLY A 192 15.62 28.33 15.38
C GLY A 192 16.27 27.61 16.55
N GLY A 193 15.65 26.52 17.00
CA GLY A 193 16.23 25.61 17.98
C GLY A 193 16.69 24.32 17.33
N VAL A 194 17.86 23.80 17.73
CA VAL A 194 18.37 22.48 17.32
C VAL A 194 18.38 21.55 18.52
N ALA A 195 17.72 20.41 18.37
CA ALA A 195 17.76 19.31 19.34
C ALA A 195 19.03 18.47 19.16
N LEU A 196 19.76 18.23 20.25
CA LEU A 196 20.89 17.29 20.29
C LEU A 196 20.39 15.92 20.77
N ILE A 197 20.46 14.93 19.88
CA ILE A 197 20.06 13.55 20.16
C ILE A 197 21.33 12.68 20.15
N GLY A 198 21.65 12.08 21.29
CA GLY A 198 22.70 11.07 21.39
C GLY A 198 22.15 9.71 20.96
N VAL A 199 22.84 9.05 20.03
CA VAL A 199 22.50 7.70 19.57
C VAL A 199 23.58 6.73 20.01
N THR A 200 23.18 5.68 20.71
CA THR A 200 24.04 4.58 21.15
C THR A 200 23.40 3.26 20.78
N ARG A 201 24.23 2.26 20.47
CA ARG A 201 23.80 0.87 20.23
C ARG A 201 24.01 0.06 21.50
#